data_AF-A0A9X1XTW3-F1
#
_entry.id   AF-A0A9X1XTW3-F1
#
_cell.length_a   1.000
_cell.length_b   1.000
_cell.length_c   1.000
_cell.angle_alpha   90.00
_cell.angle_beta   90.00
_cell.angle_gamma   90.00
#
_symmetry.space_group_name_H-M   'P 1'
#
loop_
_entity.id
_entity.type
_entity.pdbx_description
1 polymer ?
#
loop_
_entity_poly.entity_id
_entity_poly.type
_entity_poly.pdbx_seq_one_letter_code
_entity_poly.pdbx_strand_id
1 'polypeptide(L)' 'MKILVKKTILFYIEKYPIAKTQLLIWYNEFTKLNFKNFNELKSVYGNASIVNNDRVVFNIKGNDFRLVV' A
#
# COMPACT_ATOMS: atom_id res chain seq x y z
N MET A 1 8.04 10.15 -0.35
CA MET A 1 6.76 10.18 0.42
C MET A 1 7.01 9.65 1.84
N LYS A 2 6.49 10.28 2.90
CA LYS A 2 6.60 9.76 4.30
C LYS A 2 5.27 9.13 4.70
N ILE A 3 5.30 7.89 5.18
CA ILE A 3 4.08 7.14 5.49
C ILE A 3 4.14 6.59 6.92
N LEU A 4 3.09 6.86 7.70
CA LEU A 4 2.86 6.32 9.04
C LEU A 4 1.91 5.10 8.98
N VAL A 5 2.35 4.00 8.36
CA VAL A 5 1.48 2.83 8.14
C VAL A 5 1.77 1.63 9.03
N LYS A 6 2.90 1.55 9.74
CA LYS A 6 3.25 0.32 10.48
C LYS A 6 2.15 -0.10 11.48
N LYS A 7 1.69 0.82 12.32
CA LYS A 7 0.62 0.54 13.30
C LYS A 7 -0.70 0.16 12.61
N THR A 8 -1.05 0.87 11.54
CA THR A 8 -2.26 0.62 10.75
C THR A 8 -2.22 -0.77 10.09
N ILE A 9 -1.08 -1.15 9.53
CA ILE A 9 -0.88 -2.47 8.92
C ILE A 9 -1.00 -3.56 9.99
N LEU A 10 -0.32 -3.40 11.14
CA LEU A 10 -0.41 -4.36 12.24
C LEU A 10 -1.86 -4.54 12.76
N PHE A 11 -2.62 -3.45 12.87
CA PHE A 11 -4.04 -3.52 13.23
C PHE A 11 -4.87 -4.30 12.19
N TYR A 12 -4.66 -4.03 10.89
CA TYR A 12 -5.46 -4.67 9.85
C TYR A 12 -5.05 -6.11 9.52
N ILE A 13 -3.81 -6.54 9.79
CA ILE A 13 -3.47 -7.97 9.69
C ILE A 13 -4.14 -8.80 10.79
N GLU A 14 -4.40 -8.22 11.96
CA GLU A 14 -5.17 -8.89 13.02
C GLU A 14 -6.66 -8.93 12.67
N LYS A 15 -7.19 -7.81 12.16
CA LYS A 15 -8.60 -7.71 11.74
C LYS A 15 -8.92 -8.57 10.51
N TYR A 16 -7.99 -8.69 9.56
CA TYR A 16 -8.15 -9.45 8.32
C TYR A 16 -6.98 -10.42 8.10
N PRO A 17 -6.96 -11.56 8.82
CA PRO A 17 -5.86 -12.53 8.72
C PRO A 17 -5.62 -13.04 7.30
N ILE A 18 -6.68 -13.12 6.49
CA ILE A 18 -6.61 -13.56 5.08
C ILE A 18 -5.80 -12.61 4.17
N ALA A 19 -5.59 -11.36 4.59
CA ALA A 19 -4.78 -10.37 3.86
C ALA A 19 -3.40 -10.16 4.48
N LYS A 20 -3.08 -10.84 5.59
CA LYS A 20 -1.86 -10.63 6.38
C LYS A 20 -0.59 -10.69 5.54
N THR A 21 -0.42 -11.76 4.76
CA THR A 21 0.77 -11.97 3.94
C THR A 21 0.95 -10.84 2.93
N GLN A 22 -0.10 -10.49 2.20
CA GLN A 22 -0.04 -9.46 1.17
C GLN A 22 0.17 -8.05 1.75
N LEU A 23 -0.42 -7.74 2.91
CA LEU A 23 -0.18 -6.48 3.60
C LEU A 23 1.27 -6.36 4.11
N LEU A 24 1.85 -7.45 4.62
CA LEU A 24 3.25 -7.47 5.06
C LEU A 24 4.23 -7.37 3.90
N ILE A 25 3.95 -8.06 2.79
CA ILE A 25 4.73 -7.96 1.54
C ILE A 25 4.70 -6.50 1.06
N TRP A 26 3.51 -5.92 0.89
CA TRP A 26 3.36 -4.55 0.45
C TRP A 26 4.12 -3.58 1.37
N TYR A 27 4.00 -3.72 2.69
CA TYR A 27 4.69 -2.86 3.65
C TYR A 27 6.22 -2.97 3.53
N ASN A 28 6.75 -4.18 3.40
CA ASN A 28 8.19 -4.42 3.28
C ASN A 28 8.77 -3.90 1.96
N GLU A 29 8.06 -4.07 0.85
CA GLU A 29 8.49 -3.52 -0.45
C GLU A 29 8.42 -2.00 -0.46
N PHE A 30 7.28 -1.45 -0.04
CA PHE A 30 7.04 -0.02 -0.06
C PHE A 30 8.04 0.75 0.83
N THR A 31 8.41 0.20 2.00
CA THR A 31 9.37 0.85 2.91
C THR A 31 10.82 0.84 2.42
N LYS A 32 11.17 -0.02 1.45
CA LYS A 32 12.49 -0.06 0.82
C LYS A 32 12.62 0.90 -0.35
N LEU A 33 11.49 1.37 -0.87
CA LEU A 33 11.44 2.25 -2.04
C LEU A 33 11.24 3.70 -1.60
N ASN A 34 11.90 4.63 -2.29
CA ASN A 34 11.76 6.05 -2.03
C ASN A 34 11.25 6.76 -3.27
N PHE A 35 9.93 6.92 -3.35
CA PHE A 35 9.27 7.62 -4.46
C PHE A 35 9.34 9.14 -4.27
N LYS A 36 9.83 9.84 -5.30
CA LYS A 36 9.87 11.31 -5.35
C LYS A 36 8.56 11.91 -5.86
N ASN A 37 7.83 11.17 -6.70
CA ASN A 37 6.57 11.60 -7.31
C ASN A 37 5.67 10.39 -7.60
N PHE A 38 4.41 10.65 -7.95
CA PHE A 38 3.44 9.61 -8.24
C PHE A 38 3.72 8.81 -9.52
N ASN A 39 4.45 9.38 -10.48
CA ASN A 39 4.81 8.67 -11.72
C ASN A 39 5.80 7.53 -11.43
N GLU A 40 6.81 7.78 -10.58
CA GLU A 40 7.73 6.75 -10.08
C GLU A 40 7.01 5.67 -9.27
N LEU A 41 6.02 6.06 -8.46
CA LEU A 41 5.20 5.10 -7.73
C LEU A 41 4.42 4.21 -8.70
N LYS A 42 3.82 4.80 -9.72
CA LYS A 42 2.98 4.09 -10.69
C LYS A 42 3.77 3.22 -11.65
N SER A 43 5.05 3.51 -11.89
CA SER A 43 5.92 2.60 -12.66
C SER A 43 6.20 1.29 -11.93
N VAL A 44 6.28 1.32 -10.60
CA VAL A 44 6.43 0.11 -9.76
C VAL A 44 5.08 -0.54 -9.49
N TYR A 45 4.08 0.24 -9.09
CA TYR A 45 2.74 -0.20 -8.79
C TYR A 45 1.77 0.21 -9.91
N GLY A 46 1.87 -0.44 -11.07
CA GLY A 46 1.06 -0.11 -12.27
C GLY A 46 -0.45 -0.10 -12.04
N ASN A 47 -0.94 -0.94 -11.12
CA ASN A 47 -2.35 -1.04 -10.76
C ASN A 47 -2.77 -0.05 -9.65
N ALA A 48 -1.85 0.76 -9.14
CA ALA A 48 -2.18 1.78 -8.14
C ALA A 48 -2.98 2.91 -8.78
N SER A 49 -4.03 3.32 -8.08
CA SER A 49 -4.86 4.45 -8.48
C SER A 49 -4.47 5.68 -7.66
N ILE A 50 -4.07 6.74 -8.34
CA ILE A 50 -3.84 8.05 -7.71
C ILE A 50 -5.21 8.72 -7.62
N VAL A 51 -5.61 9.13 -6.42
CA VAL A 51 -6.88 9.81 -6.18
C VAL A 51 -6.63 11.20 -5.61
N ASN A 52 -7.66 12.05 -5.61
CA ASN A 52 -7.57 13.42 -5.11
C ASN A 52 -7.04 13.47 -3.66
N ASN A 53 -6.47 14.62 -3.29
CA ASN A 53 -5.84 14.87 -1.99
C ASN A 53 -4.58 14.04 -1.74
N ASP A 54 -3.76 13.84 -2.77
CA ASP A 54 -2.45 13.18 -2.69
C ASP A 54 -2.48 11.75 -2.12
N ARG A 55 -3.61 11.05 -2.31
CA ARG A 55 -3.81 9.69 -1.85
C ARG A 55 -3.57 8.68 -2.96
N VAL A 56 -3.13 7.50 -2.57
CA VAL A 56 -2.90 6.37 -3.46
C VAL A 56 -3.67 5.16 -2.97
N VAL A 57 -4.34 4.49 -3.89
CA VAL A 57 -5.08 3.26 -3.64
C VAL A 57 -4.33 2.08 -4.25
N PHE A 58 -3.97 1.11 -3.43
CA PHE A 58 -3.34 -0.14 -3.83
C PHE A 58 -4.33 -1.30 -3.79
N ASN A 59 -4.19 -2.21 -4.75
CA ASN A 59 -4.93 -3.46 -4.77
C ASN A 59 -4.17 -4.50 -3.95
N ILE A 60 -4.83 -5.09 -2.95
CA ILE A 60 -4.24 -6.08 -2.05
C ILE A 60 -5.00 -7.40 -2.21
N LYS A 61 -4.26 -8.52 -2.16
CA LYS A 61 -4.80 -9.89 -2.29
C LYS A 61 -5.67 -10.07 -3.54
N GLY A 62 -5.08 -9.89 -4.73
CA GLY A 62 -5.76 -10.20 -5.99
C GLY A 62 -7.04 -9.38 -6.25
N ASN A 63 -7.07 -8.12 -5.78
CA ASN A 63 -8.20 -7.19 -5.80
C ASN A 63 -9.24 -7.30 -4.67
N ASP A 64 -9.15 -8.27 -3.76
CA ASP A 64 -10.13 -8.43 -2.66
C ASP A 64 -10.15 -7.24 -1.69
N PHE A 65 -9.03 -6.53 -1.55
CA PHE A 65 -8.89 -5.40 -0.65
C PHE A 65 -8.33 -4.16 -1.34
N ARG A 66 -8.64 -2.98 -0.78
CA ARG A 66 -8.07 -1.69 -1.18
C ARG A 66 -7.36 -1.07 0.02
N LEU A 67 -6.09 -0.76 -0.15
CA LEU A 67 -5.30 -0.01 0.83
C LEU A 67 -5.18 1.43 0.35
N VAL A 68 -5.70 2.37 1.13
CA VAL A 68 -5.62 3.81 0.84
C VAL A 68 -4.55 4.42 1.72
N VAL A 69 -3.59 5.12 1.11
CA VAL A 69 -2.44 5.73 1.79
C VAL A 69 -2.27 7.18 1.37
#